data_AF-A0A7D5N666-F1
#
_entry.id   AF-A0A7D5N666-F1
#
_cell.length_a   1.000
_cell.length_b   1.000
_cell.length_c   1.000
_cell.angle_alpha   90.00
_cell.angle_beta   90.00
_cell.angle_gamma   90.00
#
_symmetry.space_group_name_H-M   'P 1'
#
loop_
_entity.id
_entity.type
_entity.pdbx_description
1 polymer ?
#
loop_
_entity_poly.entity_id
_entity_poly.type
_entity_poly.pdbx_seq_one_letter_code
_entity_poly.pdbx_strand_id
1 'polypeptide(L)'
;MASEADDITVTLHDAASPYAVAYTQTGRVGTNGQITLSFPGAVSGNSYYIVLNHRNSIQTWSASPYSFASSNSYNFTTASTQAFGSNMLDVSGTGLYAIFNGDVNQDGVVDGLDFNDWETDNNNFASGFVSTDFNGDGIVDGLDFLIWEPNNNNFVGVVAP
;
A
#
# COMPACT_ATOMS: atom_id res chain seq x y z
N MET A 1 19.48 -2.64 -14.54
CA MET A 1 18.31 -2.96 -13.69
C MET A 1 17.50 -1.69 -13.59
N ALA A 2 16.19 -1.74 -13.84
CA ALA A 2 15.32 -0.58 -13.62
C ALA A 2 15.35 -0.22 -12.13
N SER A 3 15.50 1.06 -11.81
CA SER A 3 15.48 1.58 -10.44
C SER A 3 14.07 1.83 -9.91
N GLU A 4 13.07 1.61 -10.75
CA GLU A 4 11.67 1.89 -10.53
C GLU A 4 10.89 0.58 -10.40
N ALA A 5 9.95 0.53 -9.48
CA ALA A 5 9.05 -0.60 -9.26
C ALA A 5 7.66 -0.27 -9.83
N ASP A 6 6.86 0.51 -9.11
CA ASP A 6 5.44 0.69 -9.43
C ASP A 6 4.93 2.10 -9.06
N ASP A 7 3.70 2.45 -9.47
CA ASP A 7 3.05 3.69 -9.08
C ASP A 7 2.29 3.51 -7.76
N ILE A 8 2.50 4.44 -6.83
CA ILE A 8 1.76 4.55 -5.57
C ILE A 8 1.04 5.89 -5.56
N THR A 9 -0.24 5.88 -5.20
CA THR A 9 -1.01 7.08 -4.94
C THR A 9 -0.98 7.38 -3.45
N VAL A 10 -0.43 8.53 -3.10
CA VAL A 10 -0.40 9.03 -1.73
C VAL A 10 -1.46 10.10 -1.57
N THR A 11 -2.39 9.88 -0.64
CA THR A 11 -3.38 10.88 -0.23
C THR A 11 -3.03 11.43 1.14
N LEU A 12 -3.26 12.73 1.31
CA LEU A 12 -3.20 13.39 2.62
C LEU A 12 -4.63 13.62 3.09
N HIS A 13 -4.98 13.02 4.22
CA HIS A 13 -6.31 13.15 4.82
C HIS A 13 -6.26 14.09 6.02
N ASP A 14 -7.31 14.89 6.22
CA ASP A 14 -7.42 15.80 7.36
C ASP A 14 -7.20 15.07 8.70
N ALA A 15 -6.57 15.74 9.68
CA ALA A 15 -6.28 15.15 10.99
C ALA A 15 -7.53 14.86 11.84
N ALA A 16 -8.69 15.41 11.46
CA ALA A 16 -9.94 15.29 12.20
C ALA A 16 -11.05 14.72 11.31
N SER A 17 -12.00 14.00 11.94
CA SER A 17 -13.19 13.47 11.28
C SER A 17 -13.93 14.59 10.52
N PRO A 18 -14.34 14.38 9.25
CA PRO A 18 -14.49 13.08 8.57
C PRO A 18 -13.23 12.59 7.82
N TYR A 19 -12.03 13.09 8.16
CA TYR A 19 -10.76 12.68 7.55
C TYR A 19 -10.79 12.80 6.01
N ALA A 20 -11.33 13.92 5.52
CA ALA A 20 -11.49 14.16 4.10
C ALA A 20 -10.12 14.18 3.40
N VAL A 21 -10.10 13.72 2.15
CA VAL A 21 -8.91 13.82 1.30
C VAL A 21 -8.66 15.30 1.00
N ALA A 22 -7.57 15.84 1.53
CA ALA A 22 -7.15 17.22 1.29
C ALA A 22 -6.25 17.33 0.05
N TYR A 23 -5.36 16.34 -0.14
CA TYR A 23 -4.42 16.31 -1.26
C TYR A 23 -4.22 14.90 -1.80
N THR A 24 -3.86 14.79 -3.07
CA THR A 24 -3.56 13.53 -3.75
C THR A 24 -2.37 13.73 -4.66
N GLN A 25 -1.42 12.80 -4.61
CA GLN A 25 -0.28 12.78 -5.50
C GLN A 25 0.09 11.33 -5.82
N THR A 26 0.24 11.02 -7.10
CA THR A 26 0.79 9.74 -7.57
C THR A 26 2.24 9.94 -7.97
N GLY A 27 3.07 8.93 -7.72
CA GLY A 27 4.42 8.85 -8.27
C GLY A 27 4.93 7.41 -8.27
N ARG A 28 6.08 7.23 -8.92
CA ARG A 28 6.71 5.92 -9.09
C ARG A 28 7.68 5.64 -7.95
N VAL A 29 7.43 4.58 -7.18
CA VAL A 29 8.31 4.12 -6.11
C VAL A 29 9.52 3.41 -6.69
N GLY A 30 10.68 3.62 -6.09
CA GLY A 30 11.90 2.90 -6.45
C GLY A 30 11.87 1.46 -5.94
N THR A 31 12.70 0.59 -6.54
CA THR A 31 12.91 -0.79 -6.04
C THR A 31 13.54 -0.85 -4.64
N ASN A 32 14.03 0.28 -4.15
CA ASN A 32 14.49 0.48 -2.76
C ASN A 32 13.37 0.86 -1.78
N GLY A 33 12.10 0.89 -2.23
CA GLY A 33 10.94 1.27 -1.42
C GLY A 33 10.81 2.77 -1.13
N GLN A 34 11.59 3.63 -1.79
CA GLN A 34 11.54 5.07 -1.58
C GLN A 34 10.83 5.79 -2.71
N ILE A 35 10.06 6.81 -2.34
CA ILE A 35 9.40 7.73 -3.26
C ILE A 35 9.53 9.15 -2.71
N THR A 36 9.69 10.13 -3.59
CA THR A 36 9.67 11.55 -3.23
C THR A 36 8.54 12.23 -3.99
N LEU A 37 7.62 12.85 -3.26
CA LEU A 37 6.46 13.54 -3.80
C LEU A 37 6.51 15.02 -3.42
N SER A 38 5.97 15.87 -4.29
CA SER A 38 5.83 17.31 -4.04
C SER A 38 4.36 17.66 -3.85
N PHE A 39 4.03 18.21 -2.68
CA PHE A 39 2.70 18.73 -2.38
C PHE A 39 2.71 20.28 -2.39
N PRO A 40 1.55 20.93 -2.54
CA PRO A 40 1.45 22.39 -2.47
C PRO A 40 1.99 22.94 -1.15
N GLY A 41 2.58 24.15 -1.18
CA GLY A 41 3.14 24.79 0.02
C GLY A 41 2.14 25.00 1.17
N ALA A 42 0.84 24.98 0.89
CA ALA A 42 -0.24 25.04 1.89
C ALA A 42 -0.27 23.80 2.82
N VAL A 43 0.38 22.69 2.46
CA VAL A 43 0.53 21.52 3.33
C VAL A 43 1.45 21.83 4.52
N SER A 44 2.47 22.66 4.33
CA SER A 44 3.41 23.01 5.39
C SER A 44 2.72 23.79 6.51
N GLY A 45 2.97 23.39 7.76
CA GLY A 45 2.36 23.96 8.96
C GLY A 45 1.05 23.28 9.39
N ASN A 46 0.56 22.31 8.61
CA ASN A 46 -0.63 21.52 8.92
C ASN A 46 -0.27 20.06 9.20
N SER A 47 -1.21 19.30 9.78
CA SER A 47 -1.04 17.86 10.04
C SER A 47 -2.07 17.05 9.25
N TYR A 48 -1.64 15.95 8.67
CA TYR A 48 -2.48 15.05 7.87
C TYR A 48 -2.13 13.60 8.13
N TYR A 49 -3.10 12.70 8.02
CA TYR A 49 -2.78 11.29 7.82
C TYR A 49 -2.15 11.11 6.42
N ILE A 50 -1.09 10.31 6.36
CA ILE A 50 -0.47 9.88 5.11
C ILE A 50 -1.06 8.53 4.75
N VAL A 51 -1.68 8.43 3.58
CA VAL A 51 -2.38 7.22 3.16
C VAL A 51 -1.78 6.73 1.86
N LEU A 52 -1.32 5.48 1.85
CA LEU A 52 -0.74 4.82 0.69
C LEU A 52 -1.80 3.94 0.02
N ASN A 53 -1.95 4.10 -1.29
CA ASN A 53 -2.79 3.27 -2.15
C ASN A 53 -1.93 2.73 -3.29
N HIS A 54 -1.94 1.43 -3.48
CA HIS A 54 -1.25 0.73 -4.55
C HIS A 54 -2.22 -0.27 -5.17
N ARG A 55 -2.04 -0.56 -6.47
CA ARG A 55 -3.02 -1.26 -7.33
C ARG A 55 -3.47 -2.64 -6.85
N ASN A 56 -2.73 -3.26 -5.93
CA ASN A 56 -3.03 -4.59 -5.40
C ASN A 56 -2.86 -4.69 -3.89
N SER A 57 -2.80 -3.56 -3.20
CA SER A 57 -2.60 -3.51 -1.75
C SER A 57 -3.77 -2.87 -1.04
N ILE A 58 -3.97 -3.30 0.20
CA ILE A 58 -4.90 -2.59 1.08
C ILE A 58 -4.40 -1.16 1.30
N GLN A 59 -5.34 -0.24 1.41
CA GLN A 59 -5.03 1.12 1.82
C GLN A 59 -4.37 1.12 3.21
N THR A 60 -3.21 1.77 3.32
CA THR A 60 -2.45 1.85 4.58
C THR A 60 -2.32 3.28 5.06
N TRP A 61 -2.83 3.55 6.26
CA TRP A 61 -2.80 4.87 6.91
C TRP A 61 -1.61 4.99 7.85
N SER A 62 -1.01 6.18 7.95
CA SER A 62 -0.06 6.49 9.01
C SER A 62 -0.70 6.33 10.39
N ALA A 63 0.07 5.89 11.38
CA ALA A 63 -0.47 5.60 12.71
C ALA A 63 -1.13 6.80 13.42
N SER A 64 -0.74 8.00 13.06
CA SER A 64 -1.30 9.26 13.52
C SER A 64 -1.14 10.34 12.43
N PRO A 65 -1.81 11.50 12.56
CA PRO A 65 -1.56 12.64 11.68
C PRO A 65 -0.08 13.07 11.79
N TYR A 66 0.59 13.17 10.65
CA TYR A 66 1.95 13.65 10.54
C TYR A 66 1.96 15.17 10.35
N SER A 67 2.78 15.88 11.12
CA SER A 67 2.93 17.34 11.00
C SER A 67 3.94 17.70 9.90
N PHE A 68 3.49 18.42 8.88
CA PHE A 68 4.29 18.75 7.72
C PHE A 68 5.07 20.07 7.89
N ALA A 69 6.34 20.05 7.52
CA ALA A 69 7.21 21.19 7.29
C ALA A 69 7.50 21.36 5.79
N SER A 70 8.52 22.15 5.42
CA SER A 70 8.95 22.33 4.03
C SER A 70 9.63 21.08 3.43
N SER A 71 10.19 20.22 4.28
CA SER A 71 10.79 18.94 3.91
C SER A 71 10.42 17.92 4.98
N ASN A 72 9.91 16.77 4.55
CA ASN A 72 9.33 15.76 5.42
C ASN A 72 9.81 14.37 5.02
N SER A 73 9.81 13.45 5.96
CA SER A 73 10.05 12.03 5.71
C SER A 73 9.22 11.19 6.66
N TYR A 74 8.55 10.19 6.12
CA TYR A 74 7.77 9.20 6.87
C TYR A 74 8.15 7.81 6.37
N ASN A 75 8.46 6.89 7.29
CA ASN A 75 8.95 5.57 6.95
C ASN A 75 8.10 4.47 7.58
N PHE A 76 7.22 3.87 6.78
CA PHE A 76 6.36 2.75 7.17
C PHE A 76 7.12 1.47 7.53
N THR A 77 8.34 1.27 7.02
CA THR A 77 9.01 -0.05 7.09
C THR A 77 9.71 -0.34 8.42
N THR A 78 9.71 0.62 9.36
CA THR A 78 10.52 0.55 10.59
C THR A 78 9.83 -0.15 11.75
N ALA A 79 8.51 -0.15 11.78
CA ALA A 79 7.68 -0.81 12.78
C ALA A 79 6.26 -0.98 12.25
N SER A 80 5.56 -2.04 12.65
CA SER A 80 4.13 -2.17 12.34
C SER A 80 3.33 -0.96 12.88
N THR A 81 3.76 -0.39 13.99
CA THR A 81 3.18 0.80 14.63
C THR A 81 3.36 2.11 13.83
N GLN A 82 4.00 2.08 12.66
CA GLN A 82 3.94 3.19 11.70
C GLN A 82 2.62 3.18 10.91
N ALA A 83 1.92 2.05 10.84
CA ALA A 83 0.57 1.99 10.29
C ALA A 83 -0.48 2.11 11.40
N PHE A 84 -1.62 2.71 11.06
CA PHE A 84 -2.77 2.74 11.95
C PHE A 84 -3.21 1.32 12.31
N GLY A 85 -3.53 1.08 13.59
CA GLY A 85 -3.86 -0.25 14.09
C GLY A 85 -2.71 -1.27 14.07
N SER A 86 -1.46 -0.85 13.80
CA SER A 86 -0.33 -1.77 13.55
C SER A 86 -0.54 -2.71 12.34
N ASN A 87 -1.25 -2.23 11.31
CA ASN A 87 -1.70 -3.03 10.17
C ASN A 87 -0.61 -3.28 9.11
N MET A 88 0.51 -3.88 9.52
CA MET A 88 1.63 -4.28 8.65
C MET A 88 2.31 -5.54 9.20
N LEU A 89 2.98 -6.29 8.33
CA LEU A 89 3.65 -7.55 8.65
C LEU A 89 5.17 -7.39 8.66
N ASP A 90 5.86 -7.98 9.66
CA ASP A 90 7.31 -8.14 9.62
C ASP A 90 7.66 -9.28 8.65
N VAL A 91 8.18 -8.92 7.47
CA VAL A 91 8.52 -9.88 6.40
C VAL A 91 9.95 -10.40 6.53
N SER A 92 10.80 -9.77 7.35
CA SER A 92 12.18 -10.24 7.56
C SER A 92 12.36 -11.05 8.84
N GLY A 93 11.37 -11.06 9.73
CA GLY A 93 11.47 -11.59 11.09
C GLY A 93 12.50 -10.84 11.96
N THR A 94 12.99 -9.70 11.49
CA THR A 94 14.05 -8.90 12.09
C THR A 94 13.71 -7.40 12.10
N GLY A 95 12.46 -7.04 11.81
CA GLY A 95 11.97 -5.67 11.88
C GLY A 95 11.90 -4.91 10.55
N LEU A 96 11.71 -5.61 9.42
CA LEU A 96 11.35 -4.97 8.16
C LEU A 96 9.87 -5.19 7.88
N TYR A 97 9.10 -4.11 7.92
CA TYR A 97 7.65 -4.18 7.80
C TYR A 97 7.18 -3.87 6.38
N ALA A 98 6.24 -4.68 5.89
CA ALA A 98 5.61 -4.53 4.59
C ALA A 98 4.10 -4.29 4.74
N ILE A 99 3.56 -3.60 3.74
CA ILE A 99 2.13 -3.44 3.51
C ILE A 99 1.58 -4.75 2.95
N PHE A 100 0.38 -5.13 3.36
CA PHE A 100 -0.28 -6.30 2.81
C PHE A 100 -0.81 -6.04 1.40
N ASN A 101 -0.56 -6.98 0.50
CA ASN A 101 -1.18 -7.04 -0.82
C ASN A 101 -2.30 -8.09 -0.86
N GLY A 102 -3.03 -8.12 -1.97
CA GLY A 102 -4.11 -9.08 -2.24
C GLY A 102 -5.49 -8.47 -2.42
N ASP A 103 -5.69 -7.20 -2.05
CA ASP A 103 -6.92 -6.43 -2.31
C ASP A 103 -6.81 -5.81 -3.70
N VAL A 104 -7.16 -6.58 -4.73
CA VAL A 104 -7.03 -6.19 -6.15
C VAL A 104 -8.29 -5.49 -6.65
N ASN A 105 -9.43 -5.78 -6.04
CA ASN A 105 -10.70 -5.14 -6.38
C ASN A 105 -10.86 -3.76 -5.68
N GLN A 106 -9.97 -3.45 -4.71
CA GLN A 106 -9.90 -2.20 -3.96
C GLN A 106 -11.14 -1.92 -3.11
N ASP A 107 -11.75 -2.97 -2.54
CA ASP A 107 -12.90 -2.86 -1.64
C ASP A 107 -12.51 -2.72 -0.15
N GLY A 108 -11.21 -2.81 0.14
CA GLY A 108 -10.65 -2.60 1.46
C GLY A 108 -10.49 -3.86 2.29
N VAL A 109 -10.73 -5.05 1.74
CA VAL A 109 -10.47 -6.33 2.39
C VAL A 109 -9.85 -7.32 1.40
N VAL A 110 -8.92 -8.14 1.86
CA VAL A 110 -8.42 -9.27 1.08
C VAL A 110 -9.36 -10.45 1.28
N ASP A 111 -10.18 -10.76 0.29
CA ASP A 111 -11.18 -11.82 0.38
C ASP A 111 -11.46 -12.59 -0.93
N GLY A 112 -12.38 -13.55 -0.90
CA GLY A 112 -12.70 -14.39 -2.05
C GLY A 112 -13.19 -13.65 -3.31
N LEU A 113 -13.53 -12.36 -3.23
CA LEU A 113 -13.81 -11.54 -4.40
C LEU A 113 -12.52 -11.20 -5.17
N ASP A 114 -11.41 -10.96 -4.48
CA ASP A 114 -10.08 -10.77 -5.08
C ASP A 114 -9.58 -12.04 -5.76
N PHE A 115 -9.90 -13.20 -5.18
CA PHE A 115 -9.51 -14.49 -5.73
C PHE A 115 -10.05 -14.70 -7.15
N ASN A 116 -11.25 -14.21 -7.46
CA ASN A 116 -11.85 -14.36 -8.80
C ASN A 116 -11.02 -13.66 -9.88
N ASP A 117 -10.43 -12.51 -9.56
CA ASP A 117 -9.57 -11.75 -10.46
C ASP A 117 -8.26 -12.52 -10.68
N TRP A 118 -7.62 -12.99 -9.60
CA TRP A 118 -6.41 -13.81 -9.70
C TRP A 118 -6.65 -15.13 -10.45
N GLU A 119 -7.73 -15.86 -10.17
CA GLU A 119 -8.06 -17.13 -10.82
C GLU A 119 -8.27 -16.94 -12.33
N THR A 120 -8.93 -15.85 -12.72
CA THR A 120 -9.13 -15.48 -14.12
C THR A 120 -7.79 -15.24 -14.81
N ASP A 121 -6.91 -14.45 -14.20
CA ASP A 121 -5.61 -14.10 -14.77
C ASP A 121 -4.64 -15.30 -14.83
N ASN A 122 -4.61 -16.14 -13.78
CA ASN A 122 -3.83 -17.37 -13.73
C ASN A 122 -4.27 -18.36 -14.83
N ASN A 123 -5.58 -18.55 -15.02
CA ASN A 123 -6.10 -19.43 -16.09
C ASN A 123 -5.79 -18.93 -17.50
N ASN A 124 -5.61 -17.62 -17.66
CA ASN A 124 -5.24 -17.00 -18.93
C ASN A 124 -3.72 -16.82 -19.11
N PHE A 125 -2.90 -17.25 -18.15
CA PHE A 125 -1.44 -17.00 -18.13
C PHE A 125 -1.12 -15.52 -18.33
N ALA A 126 -1.87 -14.65 -17.64
CA ALA A 126 -1.66 -13.22 -17.69
C ALA A 126 -0.21 -12.88 -17.30
N SER A 127 0.35 -11.86 -17.95
CA SER A 127 1.74 -11.45 -17.74
C SER A 127 1.90 -9.96 -17.99
N GLY A 128 3.00 -9.41 -17.50
CA GLY A 128 3.31 -7.98 -17.55
C GLY A 128 2.71 -7.22 -16.37
N PHE A 129 2.17 -6.04 -16.62
CA PHE A 129 1.71 -5.14 -15.57
C PHE A 129 0.25 -5.41 -15.20
N VAL A 130 0.02 -6.45 -14.39
CA VAL A 130 -1.30 -6.84 -13.87
C VAL A 130 -1.34 -6.81 -12.34
N SER A 131 -2.48 -6.52 -11.73
CA SER A 131 -2.59 -6.34 -10.27
C SER A 131 -2.47 -7.65 -9.48
N THR A 132 -2.78 -8.76 -10.14
CA THR A 132 -2.80 -10.12 -9.59
C THR A 132 -1.42 -10.80 -9.56
N ASP A 133 -0.41 -10.18 -10.18
CA ASP A 133 1.01 -10.54 -10.02
C ASP A 133 1.50 -9.94 -8.69
N PHE A 134 1.36 -10.75 -7.63
CA PHE A 134 1.61 -10.36 -6.25
C PHE A 134 3.09 -10.42 -5.88
N ASN A 135 3.85 -11.30 -6.55
CA ASN A 135 5.29 -11.44 -6.32
C ASN A 135 6.13 -10.48 -7.20
N GLY A 136 5.53 -9.91 -8.25
CA GLY A 136 6.14 -8.94 -9.16
C GLY A 136 7.14 -9.55 -10.16
N ASP A 137 7.05 -10.84 -10.46
CA ASP A 137 7.95 -11.55 -11.38
C ASP A 137 7.54 -11.42 -12.86
N GLY A 138 6.37 -10.83 -13.11
CA GLY A 138 5.84 -10.51 -14.43
C GLY A 138 4.90 -11.58 -15.01
N ILE A 139 4.56 -12.63 -14.26
CA ILE A 139 3.62 -13.68 -14.68
C ILE A 139 2.67 -13.98 -13.51
N VAL A 140 1.38 -14.13 -13.80
CA VAL A 140 0.41 -14.58 -12.79
C VAL A 140 0.42 -16.10 -12.73
N ASP A 141 0.87 -16.65 -11.61
CA ASP A 141 0.93 -18.09 -11.38
C ASP A 141 0.70 -18.51 -9.91
N GLY A 142 0.83 -19.81 -9.63
CA GLY A 142 0.60 -20.38 -8.30
C GLY A 142 1.51 -19.83 -7.18
N LEU A 143 2.61 -19.15 -7.49
CA LEU A 143 3.47 -18.51 -6.49
C LEU A 143 2.86 -17.23 -5.92
N ASP A 144 2.04 -16.53 -6.69
CA ASP A 144 1.27 -15.37 -6.19
C ASP A 144 0.28 -15.79 -5.10
N PHE A 145 -0.32 -16.97 -5.25
CA PHE A 145 -1.28 -17.52 -4.29
C PHE A 145 -0.67 -17.72 -2.89
N LEU A 146 0.64 -18.01 -2.81
CA LEU A 146 1.36 -18.16 -1.54
C LEU A 146 1.44 -16.84 -0.74
N ILE A 147 1.27 -15.70 -1.41
CA ILE A 147 1.22 -14.38 -0.79
C ILE A 147 -0.22 -14.01 -0.42
N TRP A 148 -1.18 -14.28 -1.31
CA TRP A 148 -2.58 -13.92 -1.11
C TRP A 148 -3.28 -14.77 -0.02
N GLU A 149 -3.08 -16.10 -0.02
CA GLU A 149 -3.81 -17.02 0.86
C GLU A 149 -3.64 -16.70 2.35
N PRO A 150 -2.44 -16.41 2.88
CA PRO A 150 -2.28 -15.99 4.26
C PRO A 150 -3.02 -14.69 4.60
N ASN A 151 -3.09 -13.74 3.67
CA ASN A 151 -3.76 -12.45 3.91
C ASN A 151 -5.28 -12.64 3.96
N ASN A 152 -5.84 -13.43 3.04
CA ASN A 152 -7.25 -13.83 3.07
C ASN A 152 -7.61 -14.61 4.34
N ASN A 153 -6.81 -15.60 4.73
CA ASN A 153 -7.07 -16.41 5.94
C ASN A 153 -7.04 -15.59 7.24
N ASN A 154 -6.33 -14.46 7.24
CA ASN A 154 -6.27 -13.53 8.37
C ASN A 154 -7.31 -12.39 8.27
N PHE A 155 -8.16 -12.38 7.24
CA PHE A 155 -9.10 -11.29 6.96
C PHE A 155 -8.41 -9.92 6.98
N VAL A 156 -7.24 -9.84 6.34
CA VAL A 156 -6.50 -8.59 6.22
C VAL A 156 -7.39 -7.57 5.53
N GLY A 157 -7.53 -6.39 6.13
CA GLY A 157 -8.30 -5.29 5.57
C GLY A 157 -7.80 -3.95 6.03
N VAL A 158 -8.38 -2.90 5.48
CA VAL A 158 -8.05 -1.52 5.82
C VAL A 158 -8.39 -1.25 7.28
N VAL A 159 -7.43 -0.68 7.99
CA VAL A 159 -7.63 -0.14 9.34
C VAL A 159 -7.31 1.35 9.28
N ALA A 160 -8.33 2.16 9.56
CA ALA A 160 -8.30 3.61 9.48
C ALA A 160 -8.92 4.25 10.74
N PRO A 161 -8.66 5.55 10.99
CA PRO A 161 -9.22 6.31 12.12
C PRO A 161 -10.75 6.37 12.21
#